data_AF-A0A484N5M3-F1
#
_entry.id   AF-A0A484N5M3-F1
#
_cell.length_a   1.000
_cell.length_b   1.000
_cell.length_c   1.000
_cell.angle_alpha   90.00
_cell.angle_beta   90.00
_cell.angle_gamma   90.00
#
_symmetry.space_group_name_H-M   'P 1'
#
loop_
_entity.id
_entity.type
_entity.pdbx_description
1 polymer ?
#
loop_
_entity_poly.entity_id
_entity_poly.type
_entity_poly.pdbx_seq_one_letter_code
_entity_poly.pdbx_strand_id
1 'polypeptide(L)'
;MNSRLHLIWCFCLLIFDEDGDEFTVLPLPRNPNGSSYSYHNPCHRSLWESEGKLNLCDPDEHGFRIWEFSNNTHESLWKLRRFVVLDDLISETRRETGVRVTVGNSIRSSGLNEDLQILYIHVVVCKKIVGYSFETKRVVGVWSYVDVGEDFQLRTSIGNNY
;
A
#
# COMPACT_ATOMS: atom_id res chain seq x y z
N MET A 1 -3.80 0.28 26.00
CA MET A 1 -3.14 0.64 24.73
C MET A 1 -3.78 1.95 24.33
N ASN A 2 -3.03 3.05 24.39
CA ASN A 2 -3.54 4.36 23.99
C ASN A 2 -3.69 4.37 22.47
N SER A 3 -4.81 4.89 21.98
CA SER A 3 -5.17 4.79 20.57
C SER A 3 -4.47 5.92 19.82
N ARG A 4 -3.45 5.60 19.03
CA ARG A 4 -2.82 6.59 18.15
C ARG A 4 -3.50 6.57 16.80
N LEU A 5 -3.91 7.75 16.31
CA LEU A 5 -4.42 7.88 14.94
C LEU A 5 -3.26 8.19 14.01
N HIS A 6 -3.07 7.33 13.01
CA HIS A 6 -2.05 7.48 11.99
C HIS A 6 -2.70 7.74 10.63
N LEU A 7 -2.26 8.79 9.93
CA LEU A 7 -2.77 9.16 8.61
C LEU A 7 -1.63 9.54 7.68
N ILE A 8 -1.70 9.09 6.43
CA ILE A 8 -0.89 9.65 5.36
C ILE A 8 -1.50 10.99 4.93
N TRP A 9 -0.76 12.07 5.12
CA TRP A 9 -1.13 13.39 4.64
C TRP A 9 -0.06 13.91 3.67
N CYS A 10 -0.38 13.90 2.38
CA CYS A 10 0.54 14.25 1.30
C CYS A 10 1.85 13.41 1.36
N PHE A 11 2.96 14.02 1.76
CA PHE A 11 4.28 13.39 1.88
C PHE A 11 4.69 13.16 3.33
N CYS A 12 3.74 13.26 4.26
CA CYS A 12 3.96 13.20 5.69
C CYS A 12 3.09 12.10 6.32
N LEU A 13 3.58 11.57 7.43
CA LEU A 13 2.79 10.84 8.42
C LEU A 13 2.31 11.86 9.45
N LEU A 14 1.00 11.94 9.62
CA LEU A 14 0.36 12.68 10.68
C LEU A 14 0.02 11.69 11.81
N ILE A 15 0.49 11.98 13.02
CA ILE A 15 0.23 11.18 14.22
C ILE A 15 -0.53 12.07 15.20
N PHE A 16 -1.69 11.64 15.65
CA PHE A 16 -2.37 12.24 16.81
C PHE A 16 -1.97 11.49 18.08
N ASP A 17 -1.45 12.23 19.05
CA ASP A 17 -1.18 11.72 20.39
C ASP A 17 -2.30 12.13 21.34
N GLU A 18 -3.11 11.17 21.78
CA GLU A 18 -4.22 11.40 22.71
C GLU A 18 -3.74 11.93 24.08
N ASP A 19 -2.55 11.55 24.53
CA ASP A 19 -2.04 11.95 25.85
C ASP A 19 -1.59 13.42 25.85
N GLY A 20 -1.04 13.88 24.72
CA GLY A 20 -0.57 15.25 24.53
C GLY A 20 -1.61 16.20 23.93
N ASP A 21 -2.75 15.68 23.45
CA ASP A 21 -3.75 16.38 22.64
C ASP A 21 -3.12 17.17 21.49
N GLU A 22 -2.14 16.55 20.80
CA GLU A 22 -1.35 17.21 19.77
C GLU A 22 -1.14 16.35 18.52
N PHE A 23 -0.92 17.05 17.40
CA PHE A 23 -0.56 16.43 16.14
C PHE A 23 0.93 16.57 15.87
N THR A 24 1.59 15.44 15.67
CA THR A 24 2.98 15.39 15.19
C THR A 24 2.99 15.10 13.69
N VAL A 25 3.77 15.88 12.94
CA VAL A 25 3.98 15.69 11.51
C VAL A 25 5.39 15.17 11.28
N LEU A 26 5.49 13.98 10.67
CA LEU A 26 6.76 13.33 10.34
C LEU A 26 6.89 13.11 8.83
N PRO A 27 8.10 13.21 8.25
CA PRO A 27 8.28 12.92 6.84
C PRO A 27 8.09 11.43 6.54
N LEU A 28 7.45 11.11 5.41
CA LEU A 28 7.46 9.76 4.84
C LEU A 28 8.83 9.46 4.21
N PRO A 29 9.21 8.17 4.07
CA PRO A 29 10.46 7.81 3.42
C PRO A 29 10.49 8.33 1.98
N ARG A 30 11.66 8.81 1.55
CA ARG A 30 11.89 9.21 0.17
C ARG A 30 12.34 7.99 -0.64
N ASN A 31 11.76 7.78 -1.82
CA ASN A 31 12.22 6.74 -2.72
C ASN A 31 13.60 7.14 -3.31
N PRO A 32 14.66 6.34 -3.13
CA PRO A 32 16.00 6.67 -3.61
C PRO A 32 16.11 6.76 -5.15
N ASN A 33 15.19 6.15 -5.89
CA ASN A 33 15.27 6.07 -7.36
C ASN A 33 14.59 7.23 -8.11
N GLY A 34 14.12 8.26 -7.40
CA GLY A 34 14.04 9.62 -7.95
C GLY A 34 13.14 9.88 -9.17
N SER A 35 12.32 8.95 -9.65
CA SER A 35 11.19 9.33 -10.50
C SER A 35 10.11 9.91 -9.59
N SER A 36 9.78 11.18 -9.88
CA SER A 36 8.85 11.97 -9.10
C SER A 36 7.60 11.14 -8.81
N TYR A 37 7.05 11.36 -7.62
CA TYR A 37 5.62 11.28 -7.39
C TYR A 37 4.91 11.58 -8.69
N SER A 38 4.33 10.56 -9.31
CA SER A 38 3.35 10.81 -10.35
C SER A 38 2.29 11.62 -9.64
N TYR A 39 2.31 12.94 -9.87
CA TYR A 39 1.32 13.89 -9.39
C TYR A 39 -0.11 13.42 -9.74
N HIS A 40 -0.21 12.46 -10.66
CA HIS A 40 -1.42 11.83 -11.15
C HIS A 40 -1.86 10.60 -10.36
N ASN A 41 -1.11 10.10 -9.35
CA ASN A 41 -1.59 8.97 -8.55
C ASN A 41 -1.03 8.85 -7.10
N PRO A 42 -1.20 9.88 -6.25
CA PRO A 42 -0.76 9.85 -4.85
C PRO A 42 -1.50 8.83 -3.95
N CYS A 43 -2.55 8.17 -4.45
CA CYS A 43 -3.54 7.44 -3.64
C CYS A 43 -3.26 5.94 -3.44
N HIS A 44 -2.06 5.43 -3.70
CA HIS A 44 -1.76 4.00 -3.56
C HIS A 44 -0.82 3.63 -2.42
N ARG A 45 -0.45 4.62 -1.59
CA ARG A 45 0.26 4.33 -0.36
C ARG A 45 -0.71 3.78 0.67
N SER A 46 -0.36 2.64 1.23
CA SER A 46 -1.15 2.00 2.26
C SER A 46 -0.38 2.01 3.57
N LEU A 47 -1.09 2.37 4.64
CA LEU A 47 -0.58 2.38 6.00
C LEU A 47 -1.35 1.34 6.79
N TRP A 48 -0.64 0.55 7.59
CA TRP A 48 -1.27 -0.39 8.51
C TRP A 48 -0.39 -0.59 9.73
N GLU A 49 -1.02 -1.02 10.82
CA GLU A 49 -0.32 -1.49 12.00
C GLU A 49 -0.29 -3.02 12.00
N SER A 50 0.86 -3.59 12.32
CA SER A 50 1.04 -5.02 12.54
C SER A 50 1.95 -5.19 13.75
N GLU A 51 1.53 -5.99 14.74
CA GLU A 51 2.30 -6.26 15.96
C GLU A 51 2.77 -5.00 16.72
N GLY A 52 1.96 -3.93 16.72
CA GLY A 52 2.32 -2.66 17.35
C GLY A 52 3.38 -1.85 16.59
N LYS A 53 3.70 -2.24 15.36
CA LYS A 53 4.57 -1.49 14.45
C LYS A 53 3.77 -0.92 13.30
N LEU A 54 4.04 0.34 13.00
CA LEU A 54 3.47 1.03 11.87
C LEU A 54 4.27 0.69 10.61
N ASN A 55 3.57 0.26 9.57
CA ASN A 55 4.14 -0.11 8.29
C ASN A 55 3.54 0.75 7.18
N LEU A 56 4.41 1.14 6.24
CA LEU A 56 4.04 1.87 5.03
C LEU A 56 4.40 1.04 3.81
N CYS A 57 3.45 0.87 2.91
CA CYS A 57 3.71 0.39 1.56
C CYS A 57 3.74 1.56 0.59
N ASP A 58 4.86 1.71 -0.11
CA ASP A 58 5.07 2.71 -1.14
C ASP A 58 5.28 2.02 -2.50
N PRO A 59 4.27 2.03 -3.39
CA PRO A 59 4.42 1.51 -4.75
C PRO A 59 5.18 2.49 -5.65
N ASP A 60 6.02 1.96 -6.53
CA ASP A 60 6.58 2.67 -7.68
C ASP A 60 6.58 1.81 -8.94
N GLU A 61 7.16 2.32 -10.02
CA GLU A 61 7.26 1.63 -11.31
C GLU A 61 8.01 0.28 -11.24
N HIS A 62 8.81 0.05 -10.20
CA HIS A 62 9.58 -1.17 -10.02
C HIS A 62 8.92 -2.17 -9.07
N GLY A 63 7.91 -1.76 -8.29
CA GLY A 63 7.16 -2.64 -7.41
C GLY A 63 6.75 -1.99 -6.09
N PHE A 64 6.74 -2.76 -5.00
CA PHE A 64 6.27 -2.30 -3.68
C PHE A 64 7.42 -2.28 -2.68
N ARG A 65 7.72 -1.09 -2.12
CA ARG A 65 8.62 -0.96 -0.96
C ARG A 65 7.81 -0.99 0.32
N ILE A 66 8.23 -1.81 1.27
CA ILE A 66 7.59 -1.90 2.58
C ILE A 66 8.56 -1.36 3.61
N TRP A 67 8.16 -0.27 4.24
CA TRP A 67 8.89 0.44 5.26
C TRP A 67 8.26 0.19 6.61
N GLU A 68 9.10 -0.04 7.61
CA GLU A 68 8.68 -0.11 9.01
C GLU A 68 9.07 1.21 9.68
N PHE A 69 8.12 1.82 10.39
CA PHE A 69 8.36 3.00 11.19
C PHE A 69 9.22 2.64 12.40
N SER A 70 10.30 3.40 12.59
CA SER A 70 11.25 3.26 13.68
C SER A 70 11.29 4.57 14.44
N ASN A 71 10.82 4.56 15.69
CA ASN A 71 10.89 5.73 16.57
C ASN A 71 12.31 5.99 17.13
N ASN A 72 13.36 5.42 16.51
CA ASN A 72 14.73 5.67 16.92
C ASN A 72 15.23 6.98 16.33
N THR A 73 15.68 7.86 17.22
CA THR A 73 16.11 9.25 16.98
C THR A 73 17.40 9.40 16.17
N HIS A 74 18.13 8.31 15.88
CA HIS A 74 19.53 8.42 15.49
C HIS A 74 19.85 8.32 13.98
N GLU A 75 19.07 7.62 13.14
CA GLU A 75 19.52 7.37 11.75
C GLU A 75 18.45 7.38 10.64
N SER A 76 17.18 7.07 10.92
CA SER A 76 16.04 7.36 10.03
C SER A 76 14.73 6.92 10.69
N LEU A 77 13.65 7.67 10.48
CA LEU A 77 12.31 7.32 10.99
C LEU A 77 11.73 6.06 10.32
N TRP A 78 12.30 5.62 9.21
CA TRP A 78 11.76 4.56 8.37
C TRP A 78 12.86 3.62 7.93
N LYS A 79 12.68 2.33 8.22
CA LYS A 79 13.58 1.28 7.79
C LYS A 79 12.95 0.49 6.66
N LEU A 80 13.63 0.41 5.51
CA LEU A 80 13.19 -0.47 4.43
C LEU A 80 13.32 -1.92 4.90
N ARG A 81 12.19 -2.65 4.94
CA ARG A 81 12.16 -4.06 5.35
C ARG A 81 12.11 -5.00 4.16
N ARG A 82 11.32 -4.66 3.14
CA ARG A 82 11.10 -5.53 1.97
C ARG A 82 10.95 -4.70 0.71
N PHE A 83 11.32 -5.31 -0.41
CA PHE A 83 11.01 -4.83 -1.75
C PHE A 83 10.44 -5.98 -2.57
N VAL A 84 9.21 -5.81 -3.07
CA VAL A 84 8.54 -6.77 -3.96
C VAL A 84 8.71 -6.28 -5.37
N VAL A 85 9.46 -7.02 -6.19
CA VAL A 85 9.68 -6.70 -7.59
C VAL A 85 8.39 -6.86 -8.38
N LEU A 86 8.09 -5.88 -9.22
CA LEU A 86 6.84 -5.86 -9.94
C LEU A 86 6.68 -7.01 -10.93
N ASP A 87 7.68 -7.25 -11.76
CA ASP A 87 7.58 -8.22 -12.86
C ASP A 87 7.27 -9.63 -12.33
N ASP A 88 7.91 -10.01 -11.24
CA ASP A 88 7.65 -11.26 -10.52
C ASP A 88 6.16 -11.33 -10.10
N LEU A 89 5.67 -10.26 -9.48
CA LEU A 89 4.29 -10.19 -9.02
C LEU A 89 3.28 -10.22 -10.19
N ILE A 90 3.54 -9.49 -11.28
CA ILE A 90 2.66 -9.47 -12.47
C ILE A 90 2.59 -10.87 -13.08
N SER A 91 3.74 -11.53 -13.20
CA SER A 91 3.83 -12.88 -13.76
C SER A 91 3.00 -13.87 -12.92
N GLU A 92 3.20 -13.87 -11.61
CA GLU A 92 2.48 -14.77 -10.69
C GLU A 92 0.98 -14.45 -10.64
N THR A 93 0.62 -13.17 -10.55
CA THR A 93 -0.78 -12.74 -10.56
C THR A 93 -1.47 -13.15 -11.86
N ARG A 94 -0.80 -12.99 -13.01
CA ARG A 94 -1.35 -13.41 -14.31
C ARG A 94 -1.51 -14.93 -14.37
N ARG A 95 -0.56 -15.70 -13.84
CA ARG A 95 -0.65 -17.16 -13.82
C ARG A 95 -1.89 -17.63 -13.05
N GLU A 96 -2.13 -17.06 -11.88
CA GLU A 96 -3.24 -17.51 -11.02
C GLU A 96 -4.60 -16.89 -11.40
N THR A 97 -4.62 -15.66 -11.91
CA THR A 97 -5.88 -14.96 -12.20
C THR A 97 -6.29 -15.02 -13.66
N GLY A 98 -5.36 -15.31 -14.57
CA GLY A 98 -5.54 -15.20 -16.03
C GLY A 98 -5.55 -13.76 -16.55
N VAL A 99 -5.48 -12.75 -15.68
CA VAL A 99 -5.66 -11.34 -16.04
C VAL A 99 -4.30 -10.67 -16.23
N ARG A 100 -4.17 -9.90 -17.32
CA ARG A 100 -2.99 -9.07 -17.54
C ARG A 100 -3.09 -7.82 -16.67
N VAL A 101 -2.14 -7.67 -15.75
CA VAL A 101 -2.07 -6.53 -14.83
C VAL A 101 -0.89 -5.63 -15.19
N THR A 102 -1.00 -4.36 -14.85
CA THR A 102 0.06 -3.34 -14.95
C THR A 102 0.09 -2.53 -13.64
N VAL A 103 1.25 -1.99 -13.25
CA VAL A 103 1.33 -1.10 -12.08
C VAL A 103 0.55 0.17 -12.29
N GLY A 104 -0.04 0.66 -11.20
CA GLY A 104 -0.91 1.82 -11.17
C GLY A 104 -2.35 1.37 -10.89
N ASN A 105 -3.27 1.72 -11.79
CA ASN A 105 -4.70 1.53 -11.53
C ASN A 105 -5.16 0.07 -11.40
N SER A 106 -4.33 -0.91 -11.77
CA SER A 106 -4.74 -2.32 -11.79
C SER A 106 -4.43 -3.09 -10.50
N ILE A 107 -3.44 -2.64 -9.71
CA ILE A 107 -3.03 -3.32 -8.47
C ILE A 107 -2.76 -2.33 -7.34
N ARG A 108 -3.24 -2.65 -6.13
CA ARG A 108 -3.03 -1.85 -4.91
C ARG A 108 -2.60 -2.76 -3.77
N SER A 109 -1.74 -2.29 -2.88
CA SER A 109 -1.47 -3.02 -1.64
C SER A 109 -2.64 -2.84 -0.67
N SER A 110 -3.09 -3.93 -0.06
CA SER A 110 -4.25 -3.94 0.84
C SER A 110 -3.88 -4.27 2.28
N GLY A 111 -2.79 -4.98 2.49
CA GLY A 111 -2.31 -5.29 3.84
C GLY A 111 -1.16 -6.29 3.81
N LEU A 112 -0.48 -6.43 4.94
CA LEU A 112 0.61 -7.37 5.14
C LEU A 112 0.30 -8.22 6.36
N ASN A 113 0.45 -9.53 6.22
CA ASN A 113 0.59 -10.43 7.35
C ASN A 113 2.08 -10.72 7.55
N GLU A 114 2.66 -10.19 8.62
CA GLU A 114 4.09 -10.36 8.91
C GLU A 114 4.41 -11.80 9.31
N ASP A 115 3.61 -12.47 10.12
CA ASP A 115 3.86 -13.86 10.54
C ASP A 115 3.98 -14.82 9.35
N LEU A 116 3.05 -14.69 8.41
CA LEU A 116 3.01 -15.52 7.21
C LEU A 116 3.91 -14.98 6.10
N GLN A 117 4.46 -13.77 6.28
CA GLN A 117 5.21 -13.03 5.25
C GLN A 117 4.42 -12.94 3.92
N ILE A 118 3.12 -12.60 4.02
CA ILE A 118 2.19 -12.50 2.88
C ILE A 118 1.73 -11.06 2.69
N LEU A 119 1.99 -10.49 1.51
CA LEU A 119 1.39 -9.23 1.07
C LEU A 119 0.08 -9.51 0.34
N TYR A 120 -1.00 -8.90 0.82
CA TYR A 120 -2.30 -8.92 0.15
C TYR A 120 -2.37 -7.76 -0.84
N ILE A 121 -2.69 -8.10 -2.08
CA ILE A 121 -2.72 -7.19 -3.21
C ILE A 121 -4.10 -7.23 -3.83
N HIS A 122 -4.75 -6.07 -3.85
CA HIS A 122 -6.00 -5.88 -4.54
C HIS A 122 -5.75 -5.69 -6.04
N VAL A 123 -6.18 -6.68 -6.83
CA VAL A 123 -6.22 -6.63 -8.28
C VAL A 123 -7.56 -6.02 -8.71
N VAL A 124 -7.58 -4.69 -8.83
CA VAL A 124 -8.78 -3.87 -9.02
C VAL A 124 -9.57 -4.31 -10.25
N VAL A 125 -8.88 -4.56 -11.35
CA VAL A 125 -9.48 -4.86 -12.66
C VAL A 125 -10.34 -6.13 -12.69
N CYS A 126 -10.13 -7.05 -11.75
CA CYS A 126 -10.88 -8.30 -11.70
C CYS A 126 -11.53 -8.56 -10.33
N LYS A 127 -11.59 -7.54 -9.46
CA LYS A 127 -12.16 -7.63 -8.10
C LYS A 127 -11.64 -8.83 -7.32
N LYS A 128 -10.33 -9.07 -7.41
CA LYS A 128 -9.64 -10.12 -6.67
C LYS A 128 -8.65 -9.53 -5.67
N ILE A 129 -8.44 -10.23 -4.58
CA ILE A 129 -7.30 -10.05 -3.69
C ILE A 129 -6.40 -11.26 -3.91
N VAL A 130 -5.11 -11.02 -4.13
CA VAL A 130 -4.10 -12.08 -4.21
C VAL A 130 -3.16 -11.97 -3.01
N GLY A 131 -2.80 -13.12 -2.46
CA GLY A 131 -1.83 -13.21 -1.38
C GLY A 131 -0.49 -13.59 -1.97
N TYR A 132 0.50 -12.72 -1.89
CA TYR A 132 1.85 -12.94 -2.40
C TYR A 132 2.80 -13.24 -1.25
N SER A 133 3.40 -14.44 -1.24
CA SER A 133 4.35 -14.88 -0.22
C SER A 133 5.76 -14.38 -0.56
N PHE A 134 6.40 -13.72 0.40
CA PHE A 134 7.78 -13.25 0.25
C PHE A 134 8.81 -14.38 0.25
N GLU A 135 8.51 -15.47 0.96
CA GLU A 135 9.43 -16.61 1.07
C GLU A 135 9.50 -17.38 -0.25
N THR A 136 8.34 -17.72 -0.79
CA THR A 136 8.25 -18.55 -2.01
C THR A 136 8.29 -17.70 -3.28
N LYS A 137 8.07 -16.39 -3.17
CA LYS A 137 7.88 -15.47 -4.29
C LYS A 137 6.75 -15.91 -5.23
N ARG A 138 5.67 -16.42 -4.64
CA ARG A 138 4.50 -16.93 -5.37
C ARG A 138 3.20 -16.41 -4.80
N VAL A 139 2.18 -16.41 -5.62
CA VAL A 139 0.80 -16.25 -5.15
C VAL A 139 0.39 -17.52 -4.43
N VAL A 140 -0.06 -17.38 -3.17
CA VAL A 140 -0.47 -18.48 -2.28
C VAL A 140 -1.98 -18.53 -2.06
N GLY A 141 -2.72 -17.54 -2.55
CA GLY A 141 -4.17 -17.51 -2.46
C GLY A 141 -4.78 -16.43 -3.35
N VAL A 142 -5.99 -16.68 -3.80
CA VAL A 142 -6.79 -15.77 -4.62
C VAL A 142 -8.20 -15.74 -4.05
N TRP A 143 -8.67 -14.57 -3.67
CA TRP A 143 -9.99 -14.35 -3.09
C TRP A 143 -10.78 -13.36 -3.93
N SER A 144 -12.06 -13.62 -4.11
CA SER A 144 -13.00 -12.63 -4.64
C SER A 144 -13.61 -11.86 -3.48
N TYR A 145 -13.86 -10.57 -3.68
CA TYR A 145 -14.65 -9.77 -2.75
C TYR A 145 -15.87 -9.21 -3.47
N VAL A 146 -16.94 -9.02 -2.71
CA VAL A 146 -18.19 -8.45 -3.22
C VAL A 146 -18.23 -7.00 -2.80
N ASP A 147 -18.61 -6.10 -3.70
CA ASP A 147 -18.90 -4.72 -3.31
C ASP A 147 -20.17 -4.74 -2.49
N VAL A 148 -20.09 -4.32 -1.23
CA VAL A 148 -21.27 -4.12 -0.39
C VAL A 148 -21.95 -2.82 -0.83
N GLY A 149 -22.61 -2.85 -1.99
CA GLY A 149 -23.32 -1.70 -2.55
C GLY A 149 -23.23 -1.61 -4.07
N GLU A 150 -24.09 -2.32 -4.79
CA GLU A 150 -24.43 -1.97 -6.18
C GLU A 150 -24.96 -0.51 -6.32
N ASP A 151 -25.13 0.24 -5.23
CA ASP A 151 -25.46 1.68 -5.20
C ASP A 151 -24.26 2.64 -5.22
N PHE A 152 -23.01 2.18 -5.04
CA PHE A 152 -21.85 3.05 -5.23
C PHE A 152 -21.43 3.08 -6.71
N GLN A 153 -22.34 3.54 -7.56
CA GLN A 153 -21.92 4.13 -8.83
C GLN A 153 -21.12 5.39 -8.50
N LEU A 154 -19.80 5.26 -8.51
CA LEU A 154 -18.89 6.36 -8.81
C LEU A 154 -19.26 6.88 -10.20
N ARG A 155 -20.29 7.72 -10.25
CA ARG A 155 -20.53 8.65 -11.35
C ARG A 155 -19.38 9.65 -11.34
N THR A 156 -18.23 9.24 -11.88
CA THR A 156 -17.30 10.20 -12.46
C THR A 156 -17.94 10.72 -13.74
N SER A 157 -18.90 11.63 -13.61
CA SER A 157 -19.27 12.52 -14.70
C SER A 157 -18.15 13.56 -14.85
N ILE A 158 -17.08 13.18 -15.55
CA ILE A 158 -16.30 14.15 -16.29
C ILE A 158 -17.06 14.34 -17.61
N GLY A 159 -17.99 15.28 -17.60
CA GLY A 159 -18.61 15.84 -18.79
C GLY A 159 -18.30 17.32 -18.80
N ASN A 160 -17.32 17.72 -19.61
CA ASN A 160 -17.17 19.10 -20.06
C ASN A 160 -18.48 19.58 -20.68
N ASN A 161 -18.86 20.83 -20.38
CA ASN A 161 -19.46 21.85 -21.26
C ASN A 161 -20.21 22.84 -20.36
N TYR A 162 -19.61 23.99 -20.05
CA TYR A 162 -19.76 25.27 -20.76
C TYR A 162 -18.72 26.26 -20.25
#